data_AF-U4LTY9-F1
#
_entry.id   AF-U4LTY9-F1
#
_cell.length_a   1.000
_cell.length_b   1.000
_cell.length_c   1.000
_cell.angle_alpha   90.00
_cell.angle_beta   90.00
_cell.angle_gamma   90.00
#
_symmetry.space_group_name_H-M   'P 1'
#
loop_
_entity.id
_entity.type
_entity.pdbx_description
1 polymer ?
#
loop_
_entity_poly.entity_id
_entity_poly.type
_entity_poly.pdbx_seq_one_letter_code
_entity_poly.pdbx_strand_id
1 'polypeptide(L)'
;MGTIRSRKTRQLRDSRAIDQVHGDLRNPKQLAQFKALIPDEDRPANGIYHCVECAKFFEQEHNLREHKRGKNHKRRLRMLKEEPYSQKEADAAVGIGGNAFYENMLLKKEEARLTKLMEKEQARLAKQSKLTGMEVEV
;
A
#
# COMPACT_ATOMS: atom_id res chain seq x y z
N MET A 1 -8.67 7.47 -33.24
CA MET A 1 -8.56 6.62 -32.02
C MET A 1 -9.82 5.78 -31.88
N GLY A 2 -9.70 4.45 -31.75
CA GLY A 2 -10.86 3.54 -31.77
C GLY A 2 -11.70 3.52 -30.49
N THR A 3 -13.00 3.23 -30.63
CA THR A 3 -14.02 3.21 -29.56
C THR A 3 -13.70 2.25 -28.41
N ILE A 4 -13.03 1.12 -28.71
CA ILE A 4 -12.62 0.11 -27.72
C ILE A 4 -11.61 0.69 -26.70
N ARG A 5 -10.66 1.49 -27.17
CA ARG A 5 -9.64 2.12 -26.30
C ARG A 5 -10.28 3.16 -25.38
N SER A 6 -11.21 3.96 -25.89
CA SER A 6 -11.95 4.96 -25.12
C SER A 6 -12.79 4.35 -23.99
N ARG A 7 -13.48 3.22 -24.26
CA ARG A 7 -14.26 2.52 -23.23
C ARG A 7 -13.39 1.97 -22.10
N LYS A 8 -12.26 1.35 -22.47
CA LYS A 8 -11.34 0.73 -21.50
C LYS A 8 -10.64 1.77 -20.62
N THR A 9 -10.24 2.91 -21.18
CA THR A 9 -9.63 3.99 -20.39
C THR A 9 -10.64 4.65 -19.46
N ARG A 10 -11.90 4.79 -19.87
CA ARG A 10 -12.97 5.29 -18.98
C ARG A 10 -13.18 4.37 -17.78
N GLN A 11 -13.33 3.06 -17.99
CA GLN A 11 -13.46 2.08 -16.91
C GLN A 11 -12.24 2.03 -15.98
N LEU A 12 -11.04 2.31 -16.49
CA LEU A 12 -9.83 2.36 -15.67
C LEU A 12 -9.79 3.61 -14.77
N ARG A 13 -10.37 4.74 -15.22
CA ARG A 13 -10.50 5.96 -14.39
C ARG A 13 -11.41 5.76 -13.18
N ASP A 14 -12.41 4.89 -13.33
CA ASP A 14 -13.34 4.57 -12.24
C ASP A 14 -12.73 3.60 -11.22
N SER A 15 -11.56 3.00 -11.52
CA SER A 15 -10.83 2.13 -10.60
C SER A 15 -9.83 2.91 -9.75
N ARG A 16 -9.55 2.43 -8.53
CA ARG A 16 -8.57 3.08 -7.65
C ARG A 16 -7.16 3.10 -8.24
N ALA A 17 -6.59 4.30 -8.27
CA ALA A 17 -5.21 4.53 -8.67
C ALA A 17 -4.23 3.89 -7.68
N ILE A 18 -3.01 3.61 -8.14
CA ILE A 18 -1.97 2.97 -7.32
C ILE A 18 -1.64 3.85 -6.11
N ASP A 19 -1.53 5.15 -6.31
CA ASP A 19 -1.14 6.11 -5.27
C ASP A 19 -2.20 6.23 -4.16
N GLN A 20 -3.48 6.11 -4.54
CA GLN A 20 -4.60 6.03 -3.58
C GLN A 20 -4.52 4.77 -2.73
N VAL A 21 -4.21 3.62 -3.35
CA VAL A 21 -4.02 2.34 -2.63
C VAL A 21 -2.85 2.42 -1.66
N HIS A 22 -1.74 3.11 -2.01
CA HIS A 22 -0.67 3.38 -1.05
C HIS A 22 -1.11 4.25 0.13
N GLY A 23 -2.08 5.16 -0.07
CA GLY A 23 -2.71 5.92 1.02
C GLY A 23 -3.50 5.02 1.95
N ASP A 24 -4.34 4.14 1.38
CA ASP A 24 -5.16 3.19 2.14
C ASP A 24 -4.34 2.21 2.98
N LEU A 25 -3.21 1.73 2.43
CA LEU A 25 -2.30 0.83 3.13
C LEU A 25 -1.57 1.50 4.29
N ARG A 26 -1.31 2.81 4.19
CA ARG A 26 -0.69 3.60 5.25
C ARG A 26 -1.68 3.98 6.34
N ASN A 27 -2.92 4.33 5.96
CA ASN A 27 -3.92 4.90 6.86
C ASN A 27 -5.22 4.06 6.85
N PRO A 28 -5.54 3.34 7.94
CA PRO A 28 -6.76 2.52 8.00
C PRO A 28 -8.04 3.36 7.92
N LYS A 29 -7.98 4.64 8.29
CA LYS A 29 -9.10 5.59 8.16
C LYS A 29 -9.52 5.81 6.71
N GLN A 30 -8.56 5.92 5.78
CA GLN A 30 -8.84 6.13 4.35
C GLN A 30 -9.49 4.90 3.74
N LEU A 31 -9.03 3.72 4.16
CA LEU A 31 -9.63 2.45 3.77
C LEU A 31 -11.06 2.30 4.29
N ALA A 32 -11.35 2.73 5.53
CA ALA A 32 -12.70 2.73 6.06
C ALA A 32 -13.62 3.68 5.29
N GLN A 33 -13.15 4.89 4.98
CA GLN A 33 -13.89 5.86 4.16
C GLN A 33 -14.19 5.32 2.76
N PHE A 34 -13.24 4.62 2.14
CA PHE A 34 -13.49 3.93 0.88
C PHE A 34 -14.63 2.91 0.99
N LYS A 35 -14.53 2.07 2.01
CA LYS A 35 -15.53 1.07 2.33
C LYS A 35 -16.85 1.67 2.82
N ALA A 36 -16.96 2.97 3.04
CA ALA A 36 -18.24 3.62 3.29
C ALA A 36 -18.84 4.25 2.03
N LEU A 37 -18.02 4.55 1.01
CA LEU A 37 -18.45 5.29 -0.18
C LEU A 37 -19.47 4.51 -1.04
N ILE A 38 -19.27 3.20 -1.14
CA ILE A 38 -20.19 2.31 -1.88
C ILE A 38 -21.12 1.64 -0.84
N PRO A 39 -22.45 1.71 -0.95
CA PRO A 39 -23.35 0.98 -0.06
C PRO A 39 -23.05 -0.53 -0.07
N ASP A 40 -23.27 -1.23 1.04
CA ASP A 40 -22.96 -2.66 1.11
C ASP A 40 -23.86 -3.48 0.17
N GLU A 41 -25.10 -3.04 -0.06
CA GLU A 41 -26.06 -3.70 -0.97
C GLU A 41 -25.58 -3.73 -2.44
N ASP A 42 -24.82 -2.72 -2.85
CA ASP A 42 -24.31 -2.61 -4.23
C ASP A 42 -23.00 -3.40 -4.43
N ARG A 43 -22.44 -3.97 -3.35
CA ARG A 43 -21.20 -4.73 -3.39
C ARG A 43 -21.47 -6.22 -3.52
N PRO A 44 -20.65 -6.95 -4.27
CA PRO A 44 -20.74 -8.40 -4.26
C PRO A 44 -20.46 -8.91 -2.84
N ALA A 45 -21.34 -9.80 -2.37
CA ALA A 45 -21.32 -10.37 -1.02
C ALA A 45 -21.17 -9.34 0.11
N ASN A 46 -21.90 -8.23 0.02
CA ASN A 46 -21.96 -7.17 1.03
C ASN A 46 -20.58 -6.59 1.40
N GLY A 47 -19.62 -6.66 0.47
CA GLY A 47 -18.27 -6.17 0.67
C GLY A 47 -17.38 -7.01 1.61
N ILE A 48 -17.83 -8.20 2.02
CA ILE A 48 -17.10 -9.09 2.94
C ILE A 48 -15.75 -9.51 2.35
N TYR A 49 -15.75 -9.95 1.09
CA TYR A 49 -14.53 -10.43 0.42
C TYR A 49 -13.86 -9.33 -0.41
N HIS A 50 -12.99 -8.56 0.22
CA HIS A 50 -12.27 -7.44 -0.40
C HIS A 50 -10.76 -7.68 -0.50
N CYS A 51 -10.16 -7.46 -1.68
CA CYS A 51 -8.70 -7.36 -1.87
C CYS A 51 -8.24 -5.89 -1.88
N VAL A 52 -7.50 -5.45 -0.85
CA VAL A 52 -7.11 -4.03 -0.66
C VAL A 52 -6.23 -3.53 -1.79
N GLU A 53 -5.21 -4.31 -2.15
CA GLU A 53 -4.19 -3.96 -3.13
C GLU A 53 -4.75 -3.74 -4.55
N CYS A 54 -5.79 -4.50 -4.89
CA CYS A 54 -6.46 -4.43 -6.18
C CYS A 54 -7.75 -3.61 -6.14
N ALA A 55 -8.19 -3.14 -4.96
CA ALA A 55 -9.46 -2.46 -4.73
C ALA A 55 -10.66 -3.17 -5.41
N LYS A 56 -10.72 -4.51 -5.26
CA LYS A 56 -11.77 -5.36 -5.84
C LYS A 56 -12.51 -6.14 -4.77
N PHE A 57 -13.82 -6.20 -4.95
CA PHE A 57 -14.73 -7.02 -4.17
C PHE A 57 -15.06 -8.32 -4.92
N PHE A 58 -15.32 -9.38 -4.17
CA PHE A 58 -15.62 -10.71 -4.67
C PHE A 58 -16.87 -11.26 -3.98
N GLU A 59 -17.54 -12.21 -4.64
CA GLU A 59 -18.76 -12.83 -4.14
C GLU A 59 -18.49 -13.95 -3.12
N GLN A 60 -17.33 -14.61 -3.20
CA GLN A 60 -17.01 -15.77 -2.37
C GLN A 60 -15.55 -15.73 -1.92
N GLU A 61 -15.25 -16.47 -0.85
CA GLU A 61 -13.88 -16.56 -0.34
C GLU A 61 -12.93 -17.27 -1.33
N HIS A 62 -13.41 -18.29 -2.04
CA HIS A 62 -12.58 -19.04 -3.00
C HIS A 62 -12.05 -18.11 -4.09
N ASN A 63 -12.90 -17.22 -4.62
CA ASN A 63 -12.55 -16.22 -5.62
C ASN A 63 -11.44 -15.28 -5.13
N LEU A 64 -11.50 -14.86 -3.87
CA LEU A 64 -10.47 -14.01 -3.27
C LEU A 64 -9.13 -14.76 -3.14
N ARG A 65 -9.18 -16.04 -2.73
CA ARG A 65 -7.98 -16.88 -2.61
C ARG A 65 -7.34 -17.13 -3.97
N GLU A 66 -8.13 -17.42 -5.00
CA GLU A 66 -7.62 -17.60 -6.37
C GLU A 66 -7.09 -16.30 -6.96
N HIS A 67 -7.79 -15.18 -6.74
CA HIS A 67 -7.33 -13.86 -7.15
C HIS A 67 -5.92 -13.56 -6.61
N LYS A 68 -5.68 -13.83 -5.32
CA LYS A 68 -4.36 -13.63 -4.69
C LYS A 68 -3.26 -14.49 -5.31
N ARG A 69 -3.59 -15.70 -5.78
CA ARG A 69 -2.63 -16.59 -6.47
C ARG A 69 -2.35 -16.16 -7.92
N GLY A 70 -3.27 -15.42 -8.52
CA GLY A 70 -3.25 -14.99 -9.91
C GLY A 70 -2.10 -14.03 -10.29
N LYS A 71 -1.72 -14.05 -11.57
CA LYS A 71 -0.63 -13.22 -12.12
C LYS A 71 -0.90 -11.72 -12.01
N ASN A 72 -2.16 -11.30 -12.16
CA ASN A 72 -2.55 -9.89 -12.10
C ASN A 72 -2.33 -9.29 -10.72
N HIS A 73 -2.69 -10.02 -9.66
CA HIS A 73 -2.45 -9.61 -8.29
C HIS A 73 -0.94 -9.54 -7.98
N LYS A 74 -0.19 -10.57 -8.35
CA LYS A 74 1.28 -10.58 -8.24
C LYS A 74 1.96 -9.44 -9.02
N ARG A 75 1.37 -9.01 -10.13
CA ARG A 75 1.84 -7.82 -10.87
C ARG A 75 1.53 -6.54 -10.09
N ARG A 76 0.33 -6.41 -9.52
CA ARG A 76 -0.06 -5.26 -8.69
C ARG A 76 0.84 -5.12 -7.46
N LEU A 77 1.11 -6.23 -6.78
CA LEU A 77 2.06 -6.30 -5.66
C LEU A 77 3.46 -5.83 -6.02
N ARG A 78 3.95 -6.16 -7.24
CA ARG A 78 5.24 -5.65 -7.71
C ARG A 78 5.23 -4.14 -7.89
N MET A 79 4.16 -3.58 -8.45
CA MET A 79 4.03 -2.12 -8.58
C MET A 79 3.89 -1.43 -7.22
N LEU A 80 3.19 -2.02 -6.26
CA LEU A 80 3.05 -1.48 -4.90
C LEU A 80 4.33 -1.53 -4.06
N LYS A 81 5.38 -2.20 -4.52
CA LYS A 81 6.70 -2.17 -3.87
C LYS A 81 7.49 -0.91 -4.22
N GLU A 82 7.20 -0.33 -5.38
CA GLU A 82 7.81 0.90 -5.83
C GLU A 82 7.12 2.10 -5.15
N GLU A 83 7.82 3.21 -5.00
CA GLU A 83 7.22 4.41 -4.42
C GLU A 83 6.23 5.01 -5.45
N PRO A 84 5.01 5.39 -5.05
CA PRO A 84 4.02 5.94 -5.97
C PRO A 84 4.49 7.26 -6.56
N TYR A 85 4.26 7.44 -7.85
CA TYR A 85 4.59 8.68 -8.54
C TYR A 85 3.74 9.83 -7.96
N SER A 86 4.37 10.98 -7.77
CA SER A 86 3.69 12.16 -7.21
C SER A 86 3.79 13.34 -8.14
N GLN A 87 2.78 14.21 -8.13
CA GLN A 87 2.84 15.49 -8.85
C GLN A 87 4.08 16.30 -8.46
N LYS A 88 4.49 16.25 -7.20
CA LYS A 88 5.70 16.95 -6.72
C LYS A 88 6.97 16.45 -7.41
N GLU A 89 7.02 15.17 -7.75
CA GLU A 89 8.13 14.58 -8.50
C GLU A 89 8.14 15.07 -9.95
N ALA A 90 6.95 15.21 -10.56
CA ALA A 90 6.78 15.81 -11.88
C ALA A 90 7.27 17.27 -11.90
N ASP A 91 6.84 18.06 -10.91
CA ASP A 91 7.21 19.46 -10.79
C ASP A 91 8.73 19.61 -10.58
N ALA A 92 9.31 18.77 -9.72
CA ALA A 92 10.76 18.71 -9.49
C ALA A 92 11.54 18.35 -10.76
N ALA A 93 11.04 17.43 -11.58
CA ALA A 93 11.67 17.05 -12.85
C ALA A 93 11.69 18.19 -13.88
N VAL A 94 10.71 19.10 -13.81
CA VAL A 94 10.64 20.33 -14.63
C VAL A 94 11.45 21.48 -14.00
N GLY A 95 12.00 21.29 -12.79
CA GLY A 95 12.80 22.28 -12.07
C GLY A 95 12.01 23.16 -11.09
N ILE A 96 10.73 22.87 -10.86
CA ILE A 96 9.88 23.58 -9.89
C ILE A 96 9.98 22.88 -8.54
N GLY A 97 10.57 23.53 -7.53
CA GLY A 97 10.67 22.98 -6.18
C GLY A 97 11.59 21.75 -6.04
N GLY A 98 12.50 21.55 -7.01
CA GLY A 98 13.37 20.36 -7.07
C GLY A 98 14.23 20.14 -5.82
N ASN A 99 14.89 21.19 -5.31
CA ASN A 99 15.77 21.08 -4.14
C ASN A 99 15.04 20.50 -2.92
N ALA A 100 13.89 21.08 -2.58
CA ALA A 100 13.06 20.62 -1.47
C ALA A 100 12.57 19.17 -1.66
N PHE A 101 12.25 18.77 -2.90
CA PHE A 101 11.83 17.39 -3.17
C PHE A 101 12.95 16.37 -2.92
N TYR A 102 14.14 16.61 -3.48
CA TYR A 102 15.27 15.70 -3.33
C TYR A 102 15.80 15.63 -1.89
N GLU A 103 15.86 16.77 -1.18
CA GLU A 103 16.20 16.80 0.24
C GLU A 103 15.27 15.91 1.07
N ASN A 104 13.95 16.07 0.91
CA ASN A 104 12.95 15.22 1.58
C ASN A 104 13.10 13.73 1.23
N MET A 105 13.45 13.42 -0.03
CA MET A 105 13.69 12.04 -0.46
C MET A 105 14.91 11.43 0.23
N LEU A 106 15.98 12.20 0.40
CA LEU A 106 17.19 11.77 1.09
C LEU A 106 16.93 11.54 2.58
N LEU A 107 16.23 12.47 3.24
CA LEU A 107 15.85 12.36 4.65
C LEU A 107 15.02 11.09 4.90
N LYS A 108 13.99 10.82 4.08
CA LYS A 108 13.20 9.58 4.18
C LYS A 108 14.05 8.31 4.05
N LYS A 109 15.05 8.32 3.16
CA LYS A 109 15.97 7.18 3.00
C LYS A 109 16.83 6.98 4.23
N GLU A 110 17.29 8.06 4.86
CA GLU A 110 18.06 8.03 6.10
C GLU A 110 17.20 7.55 7.28
N GLU A 111 16.00 8.11 7.46
CA GLU A 111 15.01 7.66 8.44
C GLU A 111 14.75 6.16 8.31
N ALA A 112 14.48 5.67 7.08
CA ALA A 112 14.23 4.25 6.83
C ALA A 112 15.47 3.36 7.08
N ARG A 113 16.69 3.90 7.00
CA ARG A 113 17.91 3.19 7.40
C ARG A 113 18.00 3.13 8.93
N LEU A 114 17.73 4.24 9.60
CA LEU A 114 17.75 4.34 11.06
C LEU A 114 16.70 3.44 11.69
N THR A 115 15.47 3.41 11.20
CA THR A 115 14.42 2.50 11.74
C THR A 115 14.86 1.04 11.67
N LYS A 116 15.46 0.61 10.56
CA LYS A 116 16.00 -0.75 10.42
C LYS A 116 17.16 -1.04 11.38
N LEU A 117 17.98 -0.05 11.70
CA LEU A 117 19.04 -0.20 12.70
C LEU A 117 18.45 -0.32 14.11
N MET A 118 17.50 0.55 14.46
CA MET A 118 16.79 0.52 15.74
C MET A 118 16.05 -0.81 15.95
N GLU A 119 15.34 -1.32 14.94
CA GLU A 119 14.67 -2.62 15.00
C GLU A 119 15.67 -3.77 15.24
N LYS A 120 16.85 -3.73 14.59
CA LYS A 120 17.91 -4.72 14.81
C LYS A 120 18.47 -4.65 16.22
N GLU A 121 18.67 -3.45 16.75
CA GLU A 121 19.15 -3.24 18.12
C GLU A 121 18.13 -3.72 19.15
N GLN A 122 16.86 -3.38 18.99
CA GLN A 122 15.77 -3.90 19.81
C GLN A 122 15.73 -5.44 19.77
N ALA A 123 15.90 -6.05 18.58
CA ALA A 123 15.97 -7.50 18.45
C ALA A 123 17.21 -8.11 19.12
N ARG A 124 18.36 -7.41 19.14
CA ARG A 124 19.57 -7.83 19.87
C ARG A 124 19.36 -7.76 21.39
N LEU A 125 18.80 -6.66 21.89
CA LEU A 125 18.46 -6.48 23.31
C LEU A 125 17.40 -7.49 23.78
N ALA A 126 16.39 -7.77 22.96
CA ALA A 126 15.39 -8.79 23.22
C ALA A 126 15.98 -10.22 23.26
N LYS A 127 17.09 -10.48 22.54
CA LYS A 127 17.82 -11.75 22.64
C LYS A 127 18.71 -11.80 23.89
N GLN A 128 19.38 -10.70 24.23
CA GLN A 128 20.21 -10.60 25.43
C GLN A 128 19.39 -10.73 26.72
N SER A 129 18.22 -10.08 26.81
CA SER A 129 17.28 -10.22 27.95
C SER A 129 16.75 -11.65 28.12
N LYS A 130 16.54 -12.40 27.03
CA LYS A 130 16.17 -13.82 27.10
C LYS A 130 17.31 -14.73 27.55
N LEU A 131 18.56 -14.36 27.27
CA LEU A 131 19.76 -15.11 27.67
C LEU A 131 20.16 -14.82 29.13
N THR A 132 19.90 -13.61 29.61
CA THR A 132 20.16 -13.15 30.98
C THR A 132 18.97 -13.42 31.90
N GLY A 133 18.25 -14.54 31.69
CA GLY A 133 17.18 -15.01 32.56
C GLY A 133 17.67 -15.17 33.99
N MET A 134 17.69 -14.06 34.73
CA MET A 134 17.72 -13.99 36.17
C MET A 134 16.32 -14.34 36.60
N GLU A 135 16.17 -15.59 37.01
CA GLU A 135 15.25 -15.97 38.08
C GLU A 135 15.36 -14.91 39.19
N VAL A 136 14.36 -14.05 39.30
CA VAL A 136 14.03 -13.41 40.57
C VAL A 136 12.76 -14.13 41.02
N GLU A 137 12.94 -15.36 41.49
CA GLU A 137 12.06 -15.94 42.49
C GLU A 137 12.41 -15.29 43.84
N VAL A 138 11.54 -14.39 44.30
CA VAL A 138 11.13 -14.26 45.72
C VAL A 138 9.65 -13.90 45.73
#